data_AF-A0A0D7NIX2-F1
#
_entry.id   AF-A0A0D7NIX2-F1
#
_cell.length_a   1.000
_cell.length_b   1.000
_cell.length_c   1.000
_cell.angle_alpha   90.00
_cell.angle_beta   90.00
_cell.angle_gamma   90.00
#
_symmetry.space_group_name_H-M   'P 1'
#
loop_
_entity.id
_entity.type
_entity.pdbx_description
1 polymer ?
#
loop_
_entity_poly.entity_id
_entity_poly.type
_entity_poly.pdbx_seq_one_letter_code
_entity_poly.pdbx_strand_id
1 'polypeptide(L)'
;MTTSNLVRAAAAALIGAALSTSLAGSPAHAEIKNYEFQLTQPTVQVGADRIVTVRLVDRTTGKSVPDAVIFATRLDMAPDAMQEMVTKVTPMPGTEPGTYRFKATFGMAGRWQLSLGAKVQGEIGSVENKLVVTAEK
;
A
#
# COMPACT_ATOMS: atom_id res chain seq x y z
N MET A 1 23.79 72.78 31.67
CA MET A 1 22.71 72.98 30.67
C MET A 1 23.06 72.00 29.55
N THR A 2 22.34 70.91 29.34
CA THR A 2 20.99 70.85 28.73
C THR A 2 20.38 69.45 28.97
N THR A 3 19.17 69.40 29.56
CA THR A 3 17.99 68.48 29.43
C THR A 3 18.16 67.01 28.98
N SER A 4 17.34 66.01 29.32
CA SER A 4 16.23 65.73 30.27
C SER A 4 15.88 64.24 30.10
N ASN A 5 15.26 63.66 31.12
CA ASN A 5 14.89 62.25 31.34
C ASN A 5 13.80 61.69 30.39
N LEU A 6 13.70 60.36 30.23
CA LEU A 6 12.60 59.51 30.75
C LEU A 6 12.44 58.13 30.05
N VAL A 7 12.07 57.18 30.92
CA VAL A 7 11.80 55.73 30.83
C VAL A 7 10.61 55.31 29.96
N ARG A 8 10.70 54.13 29.29
CA ARG A 8 9.64 53.07 29.12
C ARG A 8 10.20 51.96 28.21
N ALA A 9 10.59 50.77 28.70
CA ALA A 9 9.82 49.61 29.23
C ALA A 9 9.26 48.66 28.15
N ALA A 10 9.56 47.36 28.34
CA ALA A 10 8.89 46.13 27.84
C ALA A 10 9.09 45.76 26.34
N ALA A 11 9.22 44.49 25.91
CA ALA A 11 9.27 43.17 26.54
C ALA A 11 9.64 42.09 25.49
N ALA A 12 10.08 40.92 25.99
CA ALA A 12 9.96 39.55 25.46
C ALA A 12 10.56 39.23 24.05
N ALA A 13 11.66 38.50 23.93
CA ALA A 13 11.82 37.05 24.11
C ALA A 13 11.00 36.18 23.14
N LEU A 14 11.67 35.50 22.18
CA LEU A 14 11.81 34.03 22.15
C LEU A 14 12.45 33.57 20.81
N ILE A 15 13.54 32.81 20.95
CA ILE A 15 14.25 32.12 19.88
C ILE A 15 13.42 30.88 19.52
N GLY A 16 12.77 30.89 18.36
CA GLY A 16 12.07 29.73 17.82
C GLY A 16 13.03 28.84 17.03
N ALA A 17 13.72 27.93 17.71
CA ALA A 17 14.47 26.86 17.07
C ALA A 17 13.48 25.88 16.40
N ALA A 18 13.40 25.93 15.07
CA ALA A 18 12.67 24.93 14.28
C ALA A 18 13.50 23.63 14.22
N LEU A 19 13.37 22.80 15.27
CA LEU A 19 13.76 21.40 15.20
C LEU A 19 12.66 20.65 14.45
N SER A 20 12.83 20.50 13.14
CA SER A 20 12.10 19.49 12.37
C SER A 20 12.64 18.12 12.77
N THR A 21 12.20 17.61 13.91
CA THR A 21 12.39 16.21 14.28
C THR A 21 11.53 15.38 13.33
N SER A 22 12.16 14.85 12.30
CA SER A 22 11.68 13.67 11.59
C SER A 22 11.52 12.55 12.62
N LEU A 23 10.32 12.39 13.17
CA LEU A 23 9.94 11.18 13.88
C LEU A 23 9.96 10.03 12.86
N ALA A 24 11.11 9.37 12.76
CA ALA A 24 11.16 7.98 12.36
C ALA A 24 10.35 7.20 13.41
N GLY A 25 9.05 7.06 13.14
CA GLY A 25 8.17 6.24 13.96
C GLY A 25 8.74 4.83 13.97
N SER A 26 8.98 4.30 15.15
CA SER A 26 9.21 2.88 15.37
C SER A 26 8.16 2.08 14.59
N PRO A 27 8.50 0.95 13.93
CA PRO A 27 7.47 0.09 13.39
C PRO A 27 6.64 -0.39 14.59
N ALA A 28 5.46 0.20 14.76
CA ALA A 28 4.46 -0.38 15.62
C ALA A 28 4.22 -1.77 15.02
N HIS A 29 4.49 -2.82 15.79
CA HIS A 29 4.12 -4.18 15.41
C HIS A 29 2.61 -4.19 15.29
N ALA A 30 2.11 -4.07 14.07
CA ALA A 30 0.70 -4.24 13.80
C ALA A 30 0.51 -5.75 13.64
N GLU A 31 -0.40 -6.35 14.39
CA GLU A 31 -0.71 -7.77 14.19
C GLU A 31 -0.96 -8.05 12.70
N ILE A 32 -0.46 -9.16 12.16
CA ILE A 32 -0.47 -9.44 10.71
C ILE A 32 -1.88 -9.30 10.06
N LYS A 33 -2.93 -9.52 10.86
CA LYS A 33 -4.36 -9.35 10.50
C LYS A 33 -4.78 -7.91 10.17
N ASN A 34 -3.97 -6.94 10.55
CA ASN A 34 -4.18 -5.52 10.31
C ASN A 34 -3.70 -5.10 8.93
N TYR A 35 -2.94 -5.95 8.23
CA TYR A 35 -2.50 -5.66 6.87
C TYR A 35 -3.46 -6.28 5.86
N GLU A 36 -3.77 -5.52 4.81
CA GLU A 36 -4.60 -6.01 3.71
C GLU A 36 -4.10 -5.53 2.35
N PHE A 37 -4.23 -6.39 1.36
CA PHE A 37 -4.11 -6.01 -0.03
C PHE A 37 -5.41 -5.37 -0.51
N GLN A 38 -5.28 -4.26 -1.21
CA GLN A 38 -6.38 -3.57 -1.86
C GLN A 38 -6.11 -3.44 -3.36
N LEU A 39 -7.13 -3.63 -4.18
CA LEU A 39 -7.05 -3.35 -5.61
C LEU A 39 -7.03 -1.83 -5.81
N THR A 40 -6.05 -1.35 -6.57
CA THR A 40 -6.04 0.07 -6.99
C THR A 40 -7.10 0.32 -8.07
N GLN A 41 -7.34 -0.68 -8.92
CA GLN A 41 -8.42 -0.70 -9.90
C GLN A 41 -9.10 -2.07 -9.84
N PRO A 42 -10.42 -2.13 -9.58
CA PRO A 42 -11.15 -3.39 -9.47
C PRO A 42 -11.49 -4.03 -10.82
N THR A 43 -11.31 -3.29 -11.93
CA THR A 43 -11.68 -3.69 -13.28
C THR A 43 -10.47 -3.76 -14.21
N VAL A 44 -10.51 -4.67 -15.16
CA VAL A 44 -9.48 -4.85 -16.19
C VAL A 44 -10.14 -5.26 -17.52
N GLN A 45 -9.51 -4.90 -18.64
CA GLN A 45 -9.96 -5.35 -19.94
C GLN A 45 -9.54 -6.80 -20.21
N VAL A 46 -10.39 -7.58 -20.85
CA VAL A 46 -10.04 -8.92 -21.37
C VAL A 46 -8.85 -8.80 -22.32
N GLY A 47 -7.95 -9.78 -22.28
CA GLY A 47 -6.79 -9.87 -23.15
C GLY A 47 -5.51 -10.26 -22.44
N ALA A 48 -4.43 -10.34 -23.22
CA ALA A 48 -3.09 -10.66 -22.75
C ALA A 48 -2.40 -9.44 -22.10
N ASP A 49 -1.37 -9.74 -21.29
CA ASP A 49 -0.44 -8.76 -20.72
C ASP A 49 -1.13 -7.62 -19.94
N ARG A 50 -2.27 -7.91 -19.31
CA ARG A 50 -2.98 -6.94 -18.47
C ARG A 50 -2.28 -6.82 -17.13
N ILE A 51 -2.27 -5.59 -16.61
CA ILE A 51 -1.59 -5.28 -15.37
C ILE A 51 -2.64 -5.05 -14.28
N VAL A 52 -2.59 -5.88 -13.24
CA VAL A 52 -3.31 -5.67 -11.99
C VAL A 52 -2.35 -5.04 -11.00
N THR A 53 -2.76 -3.94 -10.39
CA THR A 53 -1.97 -3.26 -9.37
C THR A 53 -2.71 -3.34 -8.04
N VAL A 54 -2.02 -3.82 -7.01
CA VAL A 54 -2.52 -3.86 -5.64
C VAL A 54 -1.65 -2.97 -4.75
N ARG A 55 -2.23 -2.50 -3.66
CA ARG A 55 -1.55 -1.78 -2.59
C ARG A 55 -1.64 -2.60 -1.32
N LEU A 56 -0.54 -2.77 -0.59
CA LEU A 56 -0.58 -3.33 0.76
C LEU A 56 -0.77 -2.18 1.75
N VAL A 57 -1.79 -2.27 2.60
CA VAL A 57 -2.18 -1.20 3.53
C VAL A 57 -2.20 -1.75 4.94
N ASP A 58 -1.61 -1.02 5.88
CA ASP A 58 -1.87 -1.20 7.30
C ASP A 58 -3.17 -0.49 7.66
N ARG A 59 -4.20 -1.26 8.03
CA ARG A 59 -5.55 -0.76 8.34
C ARG A 59 -5.59 0.09 9.62
N THR A 60 -4.60 -0.05 10.50
CA THR A 60 -4.55 0.75 11.74
C THR A 60 -4.07 2.16 11.48
N THR A 61 -3.11 2.33 10.56
CA THR A 61 -2.52 3.64 10.24
C THR A 61 -3.01 4.23 8.93
N GLY A 62 -3.64 3.42 8.07
CA GLY A 62 -4.02 3.77 6.70
C GLY A 62 -2.84 3.91 5.74
N LYS A 63 -1.61 3.59 6.18
CA LYS A 63 -0.40 3.79 5.39
C LYS A 63 -0.13 2.60 4.47
N SER A 64 0.48 2.90 3.33
CA SER A 64 0.97 1.87 2.40
C SER A 64 2.24 1.24 2.95
N VAL A 65 2.36 -0.07 2.76
CA VAL A 65 3.45 -0.88 3.32
C VAL A 65 4.42 -1.27 2.20
N PRO A 66 5.58 -0.60 2.10
CA PRO A 66 6.60 -0.94 1.12
C PRO A 66 7.35 -2.22 1.50
N ASP A 67 8.17 -2.70 0.57
CA ASP A 67 9.16 -3.77 0.77
C ASP A 67 8.60 -5.11 1.30
N ALA A 68 7.31 -5.35 1.12
CA ALA A 68 6.70 -6.65 1.39
C ALA A 68 7.14 -7.66 0.33
N VAL A 69 7.46 -8.86 0.78
CA VAL A 69 7.92 -9.94 -0.09
C VAL A 69 6.71 -10.79 -0.46
N ILE A 70 6.22 -10.63 -1.69
CA ILE A 70 5.17 -11.51 -2.26
C ILE A 70 5.78 -12.86 -2.60
N PHE A 71 5.31 -13.93 -1.96
CA PHE A 71 5.83 -15.29 -2.16
C PHE A 71 4.80 -16.24 -2.77
N ALA A 72 3.51 -15.91 -2.68
CA ALA A 72 2.43 -16.70 -3.28
C ALA A 72 1.56 -15.79 -4.15
N THR A 73 1.26 -16.27 -5.37
CA THR A 73 0.42 -15.55 -6.33
C THR A 73 -0.33 -16.55 -7.19
N ARG A 74 -1.65 -16.44 -7.24
CA ARG A 74 -2.53 -17.27 -8.08
C ARG A 74 -3.63 -16.40 -8.65
N LEU A 75 -3.92 -16.55 -9.94
CA LEU A 75 -5.06 -15.92 -10.59
C LEU A 75 -5.93 -17.00 -11.25
N ASP A 76 -7.20 -17.06 -10.86
CA ASP A 76 -8.15 -18.08 -11.30
C ASP A 76 -9.59 -17.52 -11.33
N MET A 77 -10.56 -18.29 -11.83
CA MET A 77 -11.98 -17.91 -11.83
C MET A 77 -12.80 -18.64 -10.76
N ALA A 78 -12.23 -18.90 -9.58
CA ALA A 78 -12.96 -19.52 -8.47
C ALA A 78 -14.29 -18.82 -8.08
N PRO A 79 -14.42 -17.47 -8.12
CA PRO A 79 -15.69 -16.82 -7.80
C PRO A 79 -16.84 -17.26 -8.71
N ASP A 80 -16.52 -17.68 -9.93
CA ASP A 80 -17.47 -18.14 -10.94
C ASP A 80 -17.47 -19.68 -11.07
N ALA A 81 -17.00 -20.40 -10.04
CA ALA A 81 -16.89 -21.87 -9.99
C ALA A 81 -16.01 -22.48 -11.10
N MET A 82 -15.07 -21.69 -11.63
CA MET A 82 -14.13 -22.08 -12.68
C MET A 82 -12.68 -22.02 -12.17
N GLN A 83 -12.43 -22.50 -10.95
CA GLN A 83 -11.11 -22.46 -10.30
C GLN A 83 -9.99 -23.21 -11.04
N GLU A 84 -10.34 -24.09 -11.97
CA GLU A 84 -9.39 -24.80 -12.84
C GLU A 84 -8.82 -23.89 -13.93
N MET A 85 -9.50 -22.79 -14.24
CA MET A 85 -9.05 -21.77 -15.19
C MET A 85 -7.98 -20.88 -14.54
N VAL A 86 -6.80 -21.44 -14.32
CA VAL A 86 -5.65 -20.74 -13.74
C VAL A 86 -4.84 -20.07 -14.84
N THR A 87 -4.44 -18.83 -14.62
CA THR A 87 -3.57 -18.09 -15.55
C THR A 87 -2.21 -17.82 -14.94
N LYS A 88 -1.20 -17.72 -15.80
CA LYS A 88 0.15 -17.35 -15.37
C LYS A 88 0.16 -15.90 -14.91
N VAL A 89 0.66 -15.68 -13.70
CA VAL A 89 0.88 -14.35 -13.14
C VAL A 89 2.38 -14.07 -13.10
N THR A 90 2.78 -12.93 -13.63
CA THR A 90 4.19 -12.49 -13.65
C THR A 90 4.32 -11.22 -12.81
N PRO A 91 5.08 -11.24 -11.70
CA PRO A 91 5.38 -10.03 -10.94
C PRO A 91 6.10 -8.99 -11.81
N MET A 92 5.76 -7.72 -11.62
CA MET A 92 6.34 -6.58 -12.33
C MET A 92 6.97 -5.61 -11.31
N PRO A 93 7.97 -4.81 -11.71
CA PRO A 93 8.48 -3.74 -10.86
C PRO A 93 7.36 -2.79 -10.40
N GLY A 94 7.30 -2.55 -9.09
CA GLY A 94 6.40 -1.56 -8.49
C GLY A 94 6.71 -0.16 -8.98
N THR A 95 5.70 0.72 -8.99
CA THR A 95 5.83 2.13 -9.43
C THR A 95 5.83 3.10 -8.26
N GLU A 96 5.18 2.73 -7.16
CA GLU A 96 5.08 3.52 -5.93
C GLU A 96 5.38 2.63 -4.71
N PRO A 97 5.92 3.21 -3.61
CA PRO A 97 6.10 2.48 -2.36
C PRO A 97 4.80 1.81 -1.87
N GLY A 98 4.88 0.51 -1.62
CA GLY A 98 3.75 -0.30 -1.15
C GLY A 98 2.74 -0.70 -2.23
N THR A 99 3.05 -0.45 -3.50
CA THR A 99 2.28 -0.98 -4.64
C THR A 99 3.01 -2.15 -5.29
N TYR A 100 2.24 -3.18 -5.65
CA TYR A 100 2.72 -4.42 -6.25
C TYR A 100 1.94 -4.68 -7.53
N ARG A 101 2.67 -4.97 -8.61
CA ARG A 101 2.11 -5.07 -9.96
C ARG A 101 2.26 -6.49 -10.48
N PHE A 102 1.20 -6.97 -11.12
CA PHE A 102 1.12 -8.32 -11.65
C PHE A 102 0.63 -8.28 -13.08
N LYS A 103 1.42 -8.84 -13.98
CA LYS A 103 1.05 -9.02 -15.39
C LYS A 103 0.45 -10.39 -15.58
N ALA A 104 -0.76 -10.45 -16.13
CA ALA A 104 -1.47 -11.70 -16.39
C ALA A 104 -2.38 -11.59 -17.63
N THR A 105 -2.84 -12.74 -18.11
CA THR A 105 -3.79 -12.82 -19.21
C THR A 105 -5.18 -13.08 -18.66
N PHE A 106 -6.14 -12.22 -18.99
CA PHE A 106 -7.56 -12.41 -18.69
C PHE A 106 -8.24 -12.92 -19.94
N GLY A 107 -8.39 -14.24 -20.06
CA GLY A 107 -8.87 -14.87 -21.29
C GLY A 107 -10.35 -14.63 -21.61
N MET A 108 -11.14 -14.25 -20.61
CA MET A 108 -12.58 -14.03 -20.74
C MET A 108 -13.10 -13.03 -19.71
N ALA A 109 -14.24 -12.44 -20.02
CA ALA A 109 -14.95 -11.56 -19.09
C ALA A 109 -15.50 -12.38 -17.92
N GLY A 110 -15.58 -11.77 -16.73
CA GLY A 110 -16.03 -12.43 -15.51
C GLY A 110 -15.23 -12.03 -14.29
N ARG A 111 -15.45 -12.74 -13.18
CA ARG A 111 -14.78 -12.45 -11.91
C ARG A 111 -13.58 -13.37 -11.72
N TRP A 112 -12.41 -12.74 -11.66
CA TRP A 112 -11.14 -13.40 -11.46
C TRP A 112 -10.67 -13.16 -10.02
N GLN A 113 -10.22 -14.20 -9.34
CA GLN A 113 -9.66 -14.11 -8.00
C GLN A 113 -8.13 -14.10 -8.07
N LEU A 114 -7.54 -12.99 -7.64
CA LEU A 114 -6.12 -12.85 -7.36
C LEU A 114 -5.86 -13.22 -5.89
N SER A 115 -5.26 -14.39 -5.65
CA SER A 115 -4.82 -14.81 -4.32
C SER A 115 -3.36 -14.40 -4.13
N LEU A 116 -3.07 -13.70 -3.04
CA LEU A 116 -1.75 -13.19 -2.68
C LEU A 116 -1.34 -13.66 -1.29
N GLY A 117 -0.08 -14.06 -1.16
CA GLY A 117 0.60 -14.31 0.11
C GLY A 117 1.89 -13.50 0.19
N ALA A 118 2.08 -12.78 1.30
CA ALA A 118 3.23 -11.90 1.48
C ALA A 118 3.76 -11.84 2.91
N LYS A 119 5.07 -11.55 3.03
CA LYS A 119 5.71 -11.23 4.31
C LYS A 119 5.93 -9.71 4.42
N VAL A 120 5.51 -9.15 5.55
CA VAL A 120 5.79 -7.76 5.92
C VAL A 120 7.06 -7.71 6.74
N GLN A 121 7.97 -6.78 6.42
CA GLN A 121 9.22 -6.65 7.15
C GLN A 121 8.96 -6.26 8.60
N GLY A 122 9.61 -6.97 9.51
CA GLY A 122 9.44 -6.77 10.95
C GLY A 122 8.23 -7.47 11.55
N GLU A 123 7.30 -8.03 10.77
CA GLU A 123 6.12 -8.70 11.30
C GLU A 123 6.27 -10.22 11.39
N ILE A 124 5.62 -10.82 12.38
CA ILE A 124 5.56 -12.27 12.55
C ILE A 124 4.31 -12.79 11.84
N GLY A 125 4.50 -13.61 10.80
CA GLY A 125 3.42 -14.27 10.07
C GLY A 125 3.45 -13.96 8.57
N SER A 126 2.30 -14.10 7.91
CA SER A 126 2.12 -13.74 6.50
C SER A 126 0.73 -13.18 6.27
N VAL A 127 0.66 -12.19 5.38
CA VAL A 127 -0.60 -11.62 4.91
C VAL A 127 -1.10 -12.50 3.78
N GLU A 128 -2.32 -13.00 3.90
CA GLU A 128 -2.98 -13.76 2.85
C GLU A 128 -4.33 -13.12 2.51
N ASN A 129 -4.52 -12.72 1.25
CA ASN A 129 -5.78 -12.17 0.79
C ASN A 129 -6.19 -12.73 -0.57
N LYS A 130 -7.49 -12.70 -0.83
CA LYS A 130 -8.12 -13.04 -2.09
C LYS A 130 -8.85 -11.80 -2.59
N LEU A 131 -8.39 -11.23 -3.70
CA LEU A 131 -8.95 -10.04 -4.30
C LEU A 131 -9.73 -10.43 -5.55
N VAL A 132 -10.92 -9.86 -5.75
CA VAL A 132 -11.72 -10.11 -6.95
C VAL A 132 -11.51 -8.99 -7.94
N VAL A 133 -10.97 -9.32 -9.11
CA VAL A 133 -10.79 -8.45 -10.27
C VAL A 133 -11.87 -8.79 -11.30
N THR A 134 -12.59 -7.79 -11.78
CA THR A 134 -13.60 -7.97 -12.81
C THR A 134 -12.98 -7.73 -14.18
N ALA A 135 -13.03 -8.74 -15.04
CA ALA A 135 -12.61 -8.63 -16.44
C ALA A 135 -13.81 -8.24 -17.31
N GLU A 136 -13.67 -7.17 -18.07
CA GLU A 136 -14.69 -6.60 -18.95
C GLU A 136 -14.18 -6.55 -20.41
N LYS A 137 -15.10 -6.46 -21.37
CA LYS A 137 -14.76 -6.48 -22.81
C LYS A 137 -14.37 -5.10 -23.35
#